data_AF-G0MII3-F1
#
_entry.id   AF-G0MII3-F1
#
_cell.length_a   1.000
_cell.length_b   1.000
_cell.length_c   1.000
_cell.angle_alpha   90.00
_cell.angle_beta   90.00
_cell.angle_gamma   90.00
#
_symmetry.space_group_name_H-M   'P 1'
#
loop_
_entity.id
_entity.type
_entity.pdbx_description
1 polymer ?
#
loop_
_entity_poly.entity_id
_entity_poly.type
_entity_poly.pdbx_seq_one_letter_code
_entity_poly.pdbx_strand_id
1 'polypeptide(L)'
;MSFPLRRLPFLAVNEVIKSMDTRAIFYLSLFSKKSANFVMLSIPANSLSANFTFRKDGFLFELMPKGFNKLTAIILNEVPYRTGNETVFTRFSTCGLNCQYEWTATSEVEESTRKLFYRFSKIFKNSKFCMKFEDETREEFAMDIMRFAWGNGFPLDRIDFYLQCSSSESIQELLNRLKFNKTDFKNFNSEEKMV
;
A
#
# COMPACT_ATOMS: atom_id res chain seq x y z
N MET A 1 -25.82 -13.36 31.32
CA MET A 1 -25.01 -12.51 30.41
C MET A 1 -25.77 -11.22 30.17
N SER A 2 -25.18 -10.05 30.43
CA SER A 2 -25.81 -8.76 30.09
C SER A 2 -25.56 -8.42 28.63
N PHE A 3 -26.61 -8.03 27.90
CA PHE A 3 -26.49 -7.59 26.51
C PHE A 3 -25.59 -6.34 26.45
N PRO A 4 -24.64 -6.22 25.52
CA PRO A 4 -23.62 -5.17 25.55
C PRO A 4 -24.16 -3.85 24.98
N LEU A 5 -25.22 -3.31 25.58
CA LEU A 5 -25.92 -2.09 25.15
C LEU A 5 -24.97 -0.90 24.95
N ARG A 6 -23.93 -0.77 25.78
CA ARG A 6 -22.92 0.30 25.64
C ARG A 6 -21.98 0.12 24.45
N ARG A 7 -21.81 -1.10 23.92
CA ARG A 7 -20.95 -1.40 22.77
C ARG A 7 -21.73 -1.54 21.47
N LEU A 8 -23.06 -1.60 21.53
CA LEU A 8 -23.94 -1.79 20.38
C LEU A 8 -23.66 -0.81 19.21
N PRO A 9 -23.44 0.50 19.44
CA PRO A 9 -23.10 1.42 18.36
C PRO A 9 -21.77 1.05 17.66
N PHE A 10 -20.76 0.67 18.44
CA PHE A 10 -19.47 0.25 17.89
C PHE A 10 -19.59 -1.06 17.11
N LEU A 11 -20.33 -2.04 17.64
CA LEU A 11 -20.56 -3.33 16.98
C LEU A 11 -21.33 -3.15 15.67
N ALA A 12 -22.33 -2.26 15.63
CA ALA A 12 -23.08 -1.95 14.42
C ALA A 12 -22.18 -1.31 13.35
N VAL A 13 -21.39 -0.29 13.72
CA VAL A 13 -20.43 0.35 12.80
C VAL A 13 -19.40 -0.66 12.28
N ASN A 14 -18.91 -1.53 13.16
CA ASN A 14 -17.96 -2.57 12.79
C ASN A 14 -18.53 -3.50 11.70
N GLU A 15 -19.78 -3.92 11.86
CA GLU A 15 -20.40 -4.86 10.92
C GLU A 15 -20.78 -4.19 9.60
N VAL A 16 -21.17 -2.91 9.63
CA VAL A 16 -21.31 -2.10 8.42
C VAL A 16 -19.97 -2.01 7.67
N ILE A 17 -18.86 -1.70 8.35
CA ILE A 17 -17.56 -1.59 7.67
C ILE A 17 -17.10 -2.93 7.06
N LYS A 18 -17.31 -4.05 7.75
CA LYS A 18 -16.95 -5.38 7.22
C LYS A 18 -17.76 -5.80 6.00
N SER A 19 -18.96 -5.27 5.83
CA SER A 19 -19.85 -5.56 4.70
C SER A 19 -19.66 -4.59 3.52
N MET A 20 -18.84 -3.55 3.69
CA MET A 20 -18.51 -2.61 2.63
C MET A 20 -17.55 -3.22 1.60
N ASP A 21 -17.70 -2.80 0.34
CA ASP A 21 -16.69 -3.05 -0.68
C ASP A 21 -15.40 -2.24 -0.42
N THR A 22 -14.32 -2.58 -1.12
CA THR A 22 -13.01 -1.98 -0.92
C THR A 22 -13.02 -0.48 -1.24
N ARG A 23 -13.86 -0.06 -2.20
CA ARG A 23 -14.07 1.35 -2.55
C ARG A 23 -14.68 2.15 -1.40
N ALA A 24 -15.76 1.67 -0.80
CA ALA A 24 -16.43 2.32 0.32
C ALA A 24 -15.52 2.36 1.56
N ILE A 25 -14.80 1.26 1.84
CA ILE A 25 -13.76 1.20 2.88
C ILE A 25 -12.71 2.30 2.66
N PHE A 26 -12.20 2.41 1.44
CA PHE A 26 -11.19 3.39 1.08
C PHE A 26 -11.69 4.83 1.28
N TYR A 27 -12.85 5.18 0.72
CA TYR A 27 -13.39 6.54 0.86
C TYR A 27 -13.69 6.89 2.32
N LEU A 28 -14.23 5.95 3.08
CA LEU A 28 -14.46 6.14 4.51
C LEU A 28 -13.14 6.42 5.24
N SER A 29 -12.06 5.76 4.87
CA SER A 29 -10.73 5.97 5.47
C SER A 29 -10.13 7.35 5.16
N LEU A 30 -10.50 7.96 4.03
CA LEU A 30 -10.02 9.27 3.63
C LEU A 30 -10.77 10.43 4.29
N PHE A 31 -12.02 10.21 4.69
CA PHE A 31 -12.94 11.26 5.14
C PHE A 31 -12.46 12.02 6.38
N SER A 32 -11.96 11.30 7.40
CA SER A 32 -11.44 11.92 8.63
C SER A 32 -10.50 10.99 9.38
N LYS A 33 -9.68 11.54 10.30
CA LYS A 33 -8.84 10.74 11.21
C LYS A 33 -9.66 9.76 12.06
N LYS A 34 -10.89 10.14 12.45
CA LYS A 34 -11.78 9.29 13.23
C LYS A 34 -12.32 8.13 12.40
N SER A 35 -12.71 8.40 11.15
CA SER A 35 -13.17 7.38 10.21
C SER A 35 -12.05 6.39 9.87
N ALA A 36 -10.84 6.89 9.62
CA ALA A 36 -9.64 6.08 9.42
C ALA A 36 -9.38 5.11 10.59
N ASN A 37 -9.52 5.59 11.83
CA ASN A 37 -9.38 4.74 13.01
C ASN A 37 -10.45 3.65 13.11
N PHE A 38 -11.70 3.94 12.73
CA PHE A 38 -12.75 2.92 12.69
C PHE A 38 -12.44 1.85 11.64
N VAL A 39 -12.05 2.26 10.44
CA VAL A 39 -11.63 1.34 9.37
C VAL A 39 -10.50 0.41 9.84
N MET A 40 -9.45 0.97 10.46
CA MET A 40 -8.32 0.20 11.01
C MET A 40 -8.75 -0.84 12.05
N LEU A 41 -9.73 -0.51 12.91
CA LEU A 41 -10.22 -1.42 13.95
C LEU A 41 -11.20 -2.48 13.42
N SER A 42 -11.85 -2.20 12.29
CA SER A 42 -12.95 -3.00 11.79
C SER A 42 -12.56 -4.01 10.71
N ILE A 43 -11.48 -3.75 9.98
CA ILE A 43 -10.97 -4.67 8.97
C ILE A 43 -10.22 -5.82 9.66
N PRO A 44 -10.61 -7.09 9.42
CA PRO A 44 -9.86 -8.22 9.94
C PRO A 44 -8.40 -8.19 9.45
N ALA A 45 -7.46 -8.53 10.33
CA ALA A 45 -6.06 -8.64 9.94
C ALA A 45 -5.91 -9.58 8.75
N ASN A 46 -5.05 -9.22 7.79
CA ASN A 46 -4.81 -9.98 6.56
C ASN A 46 -6.05 -10.20 5.66
N SER A 47 -7.13 -9.45 5.80
CA SER A 47 -8.28 -9.56 4.87
C SER A 47 -8.08 -8.79 3.57
N LEU A 48 -7.21 -7.78 3.59
CA LEU A 48 -6.81 -7.00 2.43
C LEU A 48 -5.32 -7.18 2.15
N SER A 49 -4.94 -7.12 0.89
CA SER A 49 -3.56 -6.91 0.45
C SER A 49 -3.39 -5.49 -0.05
N ALA A 50 -2.24 -4.91 0.31
CA ALA A 50 -1.85 -3.55 -0.02
C ALA A 50 -0.57 -3.59 -0.85
N ASN A 51 -0.66 -3.26 -2.13
CA ASN A 51 0.48 -3.26 -3.04
C ASN A 51 0.86 -1.82 -3.40
N PHE A 52 2.14 -1.51 -3.27
CA PHE A 52 2.72 -0.25 -3.74
C PHE A 52 3.57 -0.54 -4.98
N THR A 53 3.34 0.16 -6.08
CA THR A 53 4.17 0.08 -7.29
C THR A 53 4.76 1.45 -7.59
N PHE A 54 6.07 1.61 -7.48
CA PHE A 54 6.78 2.86 -7.78
C PHE A 54 7.22 2.87 -9.25
N ARG A 55 7.14 4.04 -9.87
CA ARG A 55 7.48 4.32 -11.27
C ARG A 55 8.27 5.62 -11.35
N LYS A 56 8.83 5.93 -12.52
CA LYS A 56 9.57 7.17 -12.78
C LYS A 56 8.86 8.45 -12.30
N ASP A 57 7.58 8.58 -12.63
CA ASP A 57 6.81 9.82 -12.43
C ASP A 57 5.74 9.71 -11.35
N GLY A 58 5.81 8.70 -10.48
CA GLY A 58 4.84 8.55 -9.40
C GLY A 58 4.79 7.17 -8.79
N PHE A 59 3.70 6.89 -8.12
CA PHE A 59 3.46 5.57 -7.55
C PHE A 59 2.00 5.17 -7.70
N LEU A 60 1.83 3.86 -7.57
CA LEU A 60 0.57 3.17 -7.56
C LEU A 60 0.31 2.59 -6.18
N PHE A 61 -0.85 2.88 -5.60
CA PHE A 61 -1.33 2.12 -4.45
C PHE A 61 -2.53 1.28 -4.87
N GLU A 62 -2.45 -0.02 -4.62
CA GLU A 62 -3.52 -0.98 -4.88
C GLU A 62 -3.99 -1.64 -3.58
N LEU A 63 -5.28 -1.49 -3.28
CA LEU A 63 -5.93 -2.16 -2.17
C LEU A 63 -6.95 -3.15 -2.71
N MET A 64 -6.85 -4.42 -2.30
CA MET A 64 -7.73 -5.49 -2.77
C MET A 64 -7.97 -6.55 -1.69
N PRO A 65 -9.07 -7.33 -1.76
CA PRO A 65 -9.27 -8.50 -0.92
C PRO A 65 -8.14 -9.52 -1.08
N LYS A 66 -7.72 -10.14 0.03
CA LYS A 66 -6.69 -11.18 0.00
C LYS A 66 -7.16 -12.37 -0.85
N GLY A 67 -6.24 -12.89 -1.67
CA GLY A 67 -6.51 -14.03 -2.57
C GLY A 67 -7.23 -13.62 -3.86
N PHE A 68 -7.56 -12.34 -4.02
CA PHE A 68 -8.09 -11.83 -5.28
C PHE A 68 -6.94 -11.70 -6.28
N ASN A 69 -6.94 -12.53 -7.31
CA ASN A 69 -5.99 -12.40 -8.40
C ASN A 69 -6.39 -11.20 -9.26
N LYS A 70 -5.38 -10.43 -9.67
CA LYS A 70 -5.48 -9.33 -10.62
C LYS A 70 -5.79 -9.88 -12.02
N LEU A 71 -6.96 -10.51 -12.18
CA LEU A 71 -7.58 -10.69 -13.49
C LEU A 71 -7.84 -9.29 -14.03
N THR A 72 -7.85 -9.16 -15.36
CA THR A 72 -8.12 -7.95 -16.13
C THR A 72 -9.53 -7.41 -15.84
N ALA A 73 -9.78 -7.01 -14.60
CA ALA A 73 -10.98 -6.32 -14.21
C ALA A 73 -11.02 -5.04 -15.02
N ILE A 74 -12.17 -4.72 -15.57
CA ILE A 74 -12.36 -3.44 -16.24
C ILE A 74 -12.20 -2.37 -15.15
N ILE A 75 -11.09 -1.65 -15.20
CA ILE A 75 -10.79 -0.57 -14.28
C ILE A 75 -11.42 0.69 -14.86
N LEU A 76 -12.34 1.27 -14.11
CA LEU A 76 -12.95 2.55 -14.44
C LEU A 76 -12.12 3.67 -13.80
N ASN A 77 -11.83 4.70 -14.59
CA ASN A 77 -11.25 5.93 -14.06
C ASN A 77 -12.32 6.63 -13.22
N GLU A 78 -12.01 6.89 -11.96
CA GLU A 78 -12.84 7.73 -11.10
C GLU A 78 -12.19 9.11 -10.92
N VAL A 79 -13.02 10.07 -10.52
CA VAL A 79 -12.74 11.51 -10.49
C VAL A 79 -11.47 11.81 -9.68
N PRO A 80 -10.66 12.83 -10.06
CA PRO A 80 -9.56 13.30 -9.22
C PRO A 80 -10.07 13.73 -7.84
N TYR A 81 -9.52 13.14 -6.80
CA TYR A 81 -9.75 13.54 -5.43
C TYR A 81 -8.70 14.59 -5.02
N ARG A 82 -9.07 15.55 -4.17
CA ARG A 82 -8.11 16.48 -3.57
C ARG A 82 -7.86 16.08 -2.14
N THR A 83 -6.61 15.79 -1.82
CA THR A 83 -6.15 15.66 -0.43
C THR A 83 -5.14 16.76 -0.15
N GLY A 84 -5.61 17.92 0.34
CA GLY A 84 -4.76 19.11 0.49
C GLY A 84 -4.51 19.83 -0.84
N ASN A 85 -3.25 20.16 -1.15
CA ASN A 85 -2.81 20.88 -2.36
C ASN A 85 -2.54 19.96 -3.56
N GLU A 86 -3.07 18.75 -3.51
CA GLU A 86 -2.45 17.58 -4.11
C GLU A 86 -3.57 16.76 -4.79
N THR A 87 -3.38 16.42 -6.08
CA THR A 87 -4.42 15.76 -6.90
C THR A 87 -4.17 14.26 -7.02
N VAL A 88 -5.21 13.51 -6.67
CA VAL A 88 -5.20 12.07 -6.48
C VAL A 88 -6.12 11.43 -7.52
N PHE A 89 -5.56 10.81 -8.57
CA PHE A 89 -6.34 10.01 -9.53
C PHE A 89 -6.63 8.61 -8.99
N THR A 90 -7.92 8.34 -8.77
CA THR A 90 -8.39 7.03 -8.29
C THR A 90 -8.99 6.22 -9.44
N ARG A 91 -8.81 4.91 -9.34
CA ARG A 91 -9.27 3.93 -10.31
C ARG A 91 -9.88 2.77 -9.54
N PHE A 92 -11.06 2.33 -9.95
CA PHE A 92 -11.73 1.21 -9.29
C PHE A 92 -12.16 0.16 -10.28
N SER A 93 -12.16 -1.11 -9.85
CA SER A 93 -12.84 -2.16 -10.61
C SER A 93 -14.35 -1.88 -10.67
N THR A 94 -15.02 -2.34 -11.72
CA THR A 94 -16.49 -2.31 -11.85
C THR A 94 -17.26 -2.88 -10.65
N CYS A 95 -16.67 -3.79 -9.89
CA CYS A 95 -17.25 -4.40 -8.68
C CYS A 95 -16.79 -3.77 -7.35
N GLY A 96 -16.00 -2.69 -7.37
CA GLY A 96 -15.50 -2.02 -6.16
C GLY A 96 -14.51 -2.82 -5.30
N LEU A 97 -14.01 -3.96 -5.79
CA LEU A 97 -13.08 -4.84 -5.07
C LEU A 97 -11.60 -4.47 -5.26
N ASN A 98 -11.25 -3.69 -6.28
CA ASN A 98 -9.90 -3.19 -6.48
C ASN A 98 -9.91 -1.66 -6.46
N CYS A 99 -9.02 -1.07 -5.68
CA CYS A 99 -8.76 0.36 -5.63
C CYS A 99 -7.33 0.61 -6.07
N GLN A 100 -7.13 1.26 -7.20
CA GLN A 100 -5.84 1.69 -7.75
C GLN A 100 -5.72 3.22 -7.65
N TYR A 101 -4.53 3.71 -7.37
CA TYR A 101 -4.32 5.12 -7.13
C TYR A 101 -3.01 5.65 -7.72
N GLU A 102 -3.06 6.71 -8.55
CA GLU A 102 -1.92 7.29 -9.28
C GLU A 102 -1.79 8.81 -9.05
N TRP A 103 -0.54 9.31 -8.95
CA TRP A 103 -0.23 10.75 -8.87
C TRP A 103 0.34 11.29 -10.18
N THR A 104 0.07 12.56 -10.47
CA THR A 104 0.76 13.33 -11.51
C THR A 104 1.95 14.09 -10.90
N ALA A 105 3.15 13.88 -11.46
CA ALA A 105 4.41 14.39 -10.94
C ALA A 105 4.50 15.92 -10.81
N THR A 106 4.99 16.37 -9.66
CA THR A 106 5.64 17.68 -9.46
C THR A 106 6.94 17.47 -8.67
N SER A 107 7.80 18.47 -8.55
CA SER A 107 9.11 18.35 -7.85
C SER A 107 9.02 18.03 -6.34
N GLU A 108 7.82 17.93 -5.76
CA GLU A 108 7.59 17.56 -4.33
C GLU A 108 7.15 16.08 -4.16
N VAL A 109 7.24 15.26 -5.21
CA VAL A 109 6.71 13.89 -5.27
C VAL A 109 7.21 12.97 -4.16
N GLU A 110 8.46 13.07 -3.73
CA GLU A 110 9.02 12.14 -2.73
C GLU A 110 8.36 12.31 -1.35
N GLU A 111 8.16 13.55 -0.92
CA GLU A 111 7.55 13.85 0.38
C GLU A 111 6.05 13.57 0.38
N SER A 112 5.34 13.91 -0.70
CA SER A 112 3.92 13.56 -0.89
C SER A 112 3.72 12.04 -0.89
N THR A 113 4.62 11.31 -1.56
CA THR A 113 4.62 9.85 -1.57
C THR A 113 4.86 9.28 -0.18
N ARG A 114 5.85 9.79 0.58
CA ARG A 114 6.10 9.38 1.97
C ARG A 114 4.91 9.64 2.88
N LYS A 115 4.29 10.83 2.80
CA LYS A 115 3.10 11.19 3.59
C LYS A 115 1.93 10.26 3.32
N LEU A 116 1.66 9.97 2.05
CA LEU A 116 0.54 9.11 1.68
C LEU A 116 0.82 7.65 2.02
N PHE A 117 2.02 7.17 1.71
CA PHE A 117 2.51 5.86 2.12
C PHE A 117 2.34 5.69 3.63
N TYR A 118 2.78 6.66 4.44
CA TYR A 118 2.62 6.68 5.89
C TYR A 118 1.16 6.71 6.34
N ARG A 119 0.31 7.47 5.64
CA ARG A 119 -1.13 7.57 5.96
C ARG A 119 -1.81 6.22 5.76
N PHE A 120 -1.61 5.59 4.60
CA PHE A 120 -2.22 4.31 4.29
C PHE A 120 -1.60 3.17 5.08
N SER A 121 -0.28 3.20 5.29
CA SER A 121 0.39 2.18 6.08
C SER A 121 -0.11 2.15 7.52
N LYS A 122 -0.47 3.30 8.11
CA LYS A 122 -1.12 3.35 9.42
C LYS A 122 -2.52 2.74 9.42
N ILE A 123 -3.33 3.07 8.42
CA ILE A 123 -4.72 2.60 8.32
C ILE A 123 -4.74 1.09 8.10
N PHE A 124 -3.87 0.60 7.23
CA PHE A 124 -3.79 -0.78 6.81
C PHE A 124 -2.60 -1.51 7.44
N LYS A 125 -2.14 -1.09 8.63
CA LYS A 125 -0.94 -1.63 9.29
C LYS A 125 -0.99 -3.14 9.57
N ASN A 126 -2.20 -3.70 9.63
CA ASN A 126 -2.45 -5.13 9.82
C ASN A 126 -2.54 -5.90 8.49
N SER A 127 -2.35 -5.21 7.37
CA SER A 127 -2.25 -5.78 6.03
C SER A 127 -0.78 -5.98 5.69
N LYS A 128 -0.48 -7.08 5.02
CA LYS A 128 0.82 -7.34 4.45
C LYS A 128 1.06 -6.38 3.28
N PHE A 129 2.19 -5.66 3.32
CA PHE A 129 2.56 -4.72 2.26
C PHE A 129 3.46 -5.39 1.24
N CYS A 130 3.07 -5.33 -0.02
CA CYS A 130 3.97 -5.64 -1.12
C CYS A 130 4.48 -4.34 -1.73
N MET A 131 5.76 -4.28 -2.03
CA MET A 131 6.37 -3.16 -2.75
C MET A 131 6.94 -3.67 -4.06
N LYS A 132 6.72 -2.93 -5.13
CA LYS A 132 7.31 -3.16 -6.44
C LYS A 132 7.94 -1.86 -6.90
N PHE A 133 9.19 -1.90 -7.29
CA PHE A 133 9.89 -0.79 -7.93
C PHE A 133 10.06 -1.17 -9.40
N GLU A 134 9.33 -0.51 -10.31
CA GLU A 134 9.38 -0.79 -11.75
C GLU A 134 10.59 -0.13 -12.42
N ASP A 135 10.85 -0.55 -13.66
CA ASP A 135 11.87 0.06 -14.51
C ASP A 135 11.72 1.59 -14.51
N GLU A 136 12.86 2.28 -14.54
CA GLU A 136 12.98 3.75 -14.45
C GLU A 136 12.71 4.37 -13.06
N THR A 137 12.39 3.57 -12.04
CA THR A 137 12.41 4.09 -10.66
C THR A 137 13.85 4.45 -10.28
N ARG A 138 14.08 5.66 -9.76
CA ARG A 138 15.41 6.07 -9.29
C ARG A 138 15.84 5.18 -8.12
N GLU A 139 17.05 4.61 -8.19
CA GLU A 139 17.60 3.75 -7.14
C GLU A 139 17.63 4.45 -5.78
N GLU A 140 18.12 5.68 -5.71
CA GLU A 140 18.17 6.49 -4.48
C GLU A 140 16.78 6.61 -3.84
N PHE A 141 15.77 6.89 -4.66
CA PHE A 141 14.39 7.00 -4.20
C PHE A 141 13.85 5.66 -3.71
N ALA A 142 14.09 4.57 -4.44
CA ALA A 142 13.67 3.23 -4.02
C ALA A 142 14.29 2.86 -2.67
N MET A 143 15.60 3.09 -2.50
CA MET A 143 16.31 2.83 -1.24
C MET A 143 15.80 3.73 -0.10
N ASP A 144 15.49 4.98 -0.37
CA ASP A 144 14.92 5.89 0.62
C ASP A 144 13.54 5.46 1.09
N ILE A 145 12.66 5.03 0.18
CA ILE A 145 11.34 4.48 0.54
C ILE A 145 11.50 3.19 1.35
N MET A 146 12.44 2.33 0.97
CA MET A 146 12.73 1.09 1.71
C MET A 146 13.23 1.38 3.13
N ARG A 147 14.21 2.28 3.29
CA ARG A 147 14.72 2.74 4.59
C ARG A 147 13.62 3.36 5.43
N PHE A 148 12.76 4.19 4.81
CA PHE A 148 11.61 4.77 5.48
C PHE A 148 10.65 3.68 5.98
N ALA A 149 10.33 2.69 5.16
CA ALA A 149 9.42 1.62 5.52
C ALA A 149 9.94 0.78 6.70
N TRP A 150 11.22 0.42 6.65
CA TRP A 150 11.89 -0.30 7.75
C TRP A 150 12.00 0.53 9.02
N GLY A 151 12.39 1.81 8.91
CA GLY A 151 12.50 2.71 10.06
C GLY A 151 11.17 2.94 10.78
N ASN A 152 10.05 2.76 10.08
CA ASN A 152 8.70 2.87 10.65
C ASN A 152 8.06 1.52 11.01
N GLY A 153 8.79 0.40 10.87
CA GLY A 153 8.33 -0.93 11.28
C GLY A 153 7.15 -1.48 10.46
N PHE A 154 7.05 -1.13 9.18
CA PHE A 154 5.97 -1.66 8.35
C PHE A 154 6.18 -3.15 8.02
N PRO A 155 5.13 -3.98 8.12
CA PRO A 155 5.22 -5.40 7.78
C PRO A 155 5.25 -5.58 6.26
N LEU A 156 6.46 -5.74 5.72
CA LEU A 156 6.70 -6.02 4.31
C LEU A 156 6.61 -7.54 4.06
N ASP A 157 5.80 -7.93 3.08
CA ASP A 157 5.57 -9.34 2.70
C ASP A 157 6.31 -9.72 1.42
N ARG A 158 6.36 -8.80 0.46
CA ARG A 158 7.05 -8.98 -0.81
C ARG A 158 7.70 -7.68 -1.25
N ILE A 159 8.93 -7.76 -1.74
CA ILE A 159 9.63 -6.63 -2.35
C ILE A 159 10.13 -7.09 -3.71
N ASP A 160 9.62 -6.49 -4.77
CA ASP A 160 10.04 -6.70 -6.15
C ASP A 160 10.89 -5.51 -6.60
N PHE A 161 12.15 -5.74 -6.95
CA PHE A 161 13.08 -4.73 -7.43
C PHE A 161 13.40 -4.98 -8.91
N TYR A 162 12.91 -4.11 -9.79
CA TYR A 162 13.28 -4.06 -11.20
C TYR A 162 14.10 -2.79 -11.45
N LEU A 163 15.40 -2.89 -11.19
CA LEU A 163 16.33 -1.79 -11.38
C LEU A 163 17.47 -2.29 -12.26
N GLN A 164 17.35 -2.05 -13.57
CA GLN A 164 18.40 -2.36 -14.56
C GLN A 164 19.75 -1.67 -14.26
N CYS A 165 19.79 -0.68 -13.35
CA CYS A 165 20.98 0.10 -13.02
C CYS A 165 21.27 0.15 -11.50
N SER A 166 20.91 -0.88 -10.73
CA SER A 166 21.23 -0.89 -9.30
C SER A 166 22.74 -0.93 -9.05
N SER A 167 23.24 -0.08 -8.15
CA SER A 167 24.59 -0.22 -7.62
C SER A 167 24.74 -1.48 -6.76
N SER A 168 25.97 -2.00 -6.70
CA SER A 168 26.33 -3.11 -5.81
C SER A 168 26.07 -2.80 -4.34
N GLU A 169 26.20 -1.53 -3.97
CA GLU A 169 26.01 -0.98 -2.62
C GLU A 169 24.56 -1.11 -2.17
N SER A 170 23.60 -0.71 -3.02
CA SER A 170 22.18 -0.82 -2.69
C SER A 170 21.72 -2.28 -2.62
N ILE A 171 22.20 -3.14 -3.52
CA ILE A 171 21.93 -4.58 -3.46
C ILE A 171 22.48 -5.15 -2.14
N GLN A 172 23.70 -4.80 -1.76
CA GLN A 172 24.32 -5.27 -0.53
C GLN A 172 23.56 -4.77 0.72
N GLU A 173 23.09 -3.53 0.72
CA GLU A 173 22.26 -2.98 1.79
C GLU A 173 20.94 -3.77 1.94
N LEU A 174 20.23 -4.01 0.83
CA LEU A 174 19.01 -4.81 0.81
C LEU A 174 19.26 -6.20 1.39
N LEU A 175 20.30 -6.88 0.91
CA LEU A 175 20.67 -8.23 1.38
C LEU A 175 21.03 -8.25 2.87
N ASN A 176 21.76 -7.26 3.36
CA ASN A 176 22.12 -7.16 4.77
C ASN A 176 20.86 -7.03 5.64
N ARG A 177 19.92 -6.16 5.26
CA ARG A 177 18.65 -5.97 6.01
C ARG A 177 17.77 -7.20 5.99
N LEU A 178 17.72 -7.92 4.87
CA LEU A 178 16.97 -9.18 4.75
C LEU A 178 17.57 -10.30 5.62
N LYS A 179 18.90 -10.38 5.73
CA LYS A 179 19.58 -11.39 6.57
C LYS A 179 19.27 -11.23 8.06
N PHE A 180 18.99 -10.01 8.53
CA PHE A 180 18.58 -9.74 9.92
C PHE A 180 17.12 -10.14 10.21
N ASN A 181 16.25 -10.25 9.20
CA ASN A 181 14.81 -10.52 9.35
C ASN A 181 14.41 -11.97 8.98
N LYS A 182 15.34 -12.92 9.14
CA LYS A 182 15.38 -14.24 8.47
C LYS A 182 14.24 -15.25 8.75
N THR A 183 13.11 -14.83 9.29
CA THR A 183 11.98 -15.76 9.52
C THR A 183 11.05 -15.93 8.31
N ASP A 184 10.99 -15.01 7.34
CA ASP A 184 9.87 -15.00 6.36
C ASP A 184 10.22 -14.64 4.90
N PHE A 185 11.24 -15.20 4.24
CA PHE A 185 11.36 -15.02 2.78
C PHE A 185 11.78 -16.28 2.00
N LYS A 186 10.95 -16.63 1.01
CA LYS A 186 11.25 -17.51 -0.13
C LYS A 186 11.19 -16.69 -1.41
N ASN A 187 12.16 -16.90 -2.29
CA ASN A 187 12.29 -16.41 -3.67
C ASN A 187 12.89 -14.99 -3.82
N PHE A 188 14.23 -14.95 -3.90
CA PHE A 188 14.97 -13.88 -4.55
C PHE A 188 15.55 -14.46 -5.85
N ASN A 189 15.10 -13.98 -7.01
CA ASN A 189 15.70 -14.29 -8.30
C ASN A 189 16.47 -13.05 -8.76
N SER A 190 17.78 -13.03 -8.53
CA SER A 190 18.70 -12.14 -9.25
C SER A 190 19.30 -12.91 -10.42
N GLU A 191 18.82 -12.65 -11.63
CA GLU A 191 19.59 -13.02 -12.82
C GLU A 191 20.66 -11.96 -13.05
N GLU A 192 21.87 -12.21 -12.53
CA GLU A 192 23.07 -11.50 -12.98
C GLU A 192 23.40 -11.99 -14.40
N LYS A 193 23.20 -11.13 -15.40
CA LYS A 193 23.88 -11.28 -16.69
C LYS A 193 25.12 -10.40 -16.67
N MET A 194 26.27 -11.00 -16.38
CA MET A 194 27.57 -10.42 -16.70
C MET A 194 27.79 -10.50 -18.23
N VAL A 195 28.01 -9.34 -18.85
CA VAL A 195 28.79 -9.20 -20.09
C VAL A 195 29.84 -8.13 -19.82
#